data_AF-A0A2H9MUC4-F1
#
_entry.id   AF-A0A2H9MUC4-F1
#
_cell.length_a   1.000
_cell.length_b   1.000
_cell.length_c   1.000
_cell.angle_alpha   90.00
_cell.angle_beta   90.00
_cell.angle_gamma   90.00
#
_symmetry.space_group_name_H-M   'P 1'
#
loop_
_entity.id
_entity.type
_entity.pdbx_description
1 polymer ?
#
loop_
_entity_poly.entity_id
_entity_poly.type
_entity_poly.pdbx_seq_one_letter_code
_entity_poly.pdbx_strand_id
1 'polypeptide(L)'
;MANVLKTIRTGNDYIESLRGRDLKIYLFGELVKEPVDHPMIRPSINAVAETYDLAVREEALASAHSSLTGLTVNRFLHIAESAQDLVLQNKMQRKLGQNTGTCFQRCVGMDALNSLHSTTFEIDEKHNTN
;
A
#
# COMPACT_ATOMS: atom_id res chain seq x y z
N MET A 1 -28.59 -2.71 2.53
CA MET A 1 -27.81 -3.66 1.73
C MET A 1 -26.37 -3.55 2.20
N ALA A 2 -25.82 -4.59 2.82
CA ALA A 2 -24.44 -4.57 3.29
C ALA A 2 -23.52 -4.30 2.10
N ASN A 3 -22.75 -3.21 2.18
CA ASN A 3 -21.77 -2.83 1.18
C ASN A 3 -20.75 -3.98 1.10
N VAL A 4 -20.86 -4.83 0.07
CA VAL A 4 -19.84 -5.85 -0.17
C VAL A 4 -18.56 -5.10 -0.48
N LEU A 5 -17.62 -5.10 0.47
CA LEU A 5 -16.32 -4.45 0.32
C LEU A 5 -15.61 -5.08 -0.89
N LYS A 6 -15.62 -4.38 -2.02
CA LYS A 6 -14.91 -4.77 -3.24
C LYS A 6 -13.41 -4.71 -2.95
N THR A 7 -12.69 -5.82 -3.13
CA THR A 7 -11.22 -5.81 -3.09
C THR A 7 -10.68 -4.86 -4.16
N ILE A 8 -9.81 -3.93 -3.77
CA ILE A 8 -9.15 -2.99 -4.68
C ILE A 8 -8.12 -3.75 -5.50
N ARG A 9 -8.28 -3.79 -6.83
CA ARG A 9 -7.39 -4.52 -7.74
C ARG A 9 -6.55 -3.61 -8.61
N THR A 10 -7.14 -2.55 -9.13
CA THR A 10 -6.50 -1.62 -10.07
C THR A 10 -6.25 -0.25 -9.44
N GLY A 11 -5.41 0.57 -10.08
CA GLY A 11 -5.21 1.96 -9.71
C GLY A 11 -6.50 2.77 -9.76
N ASN A 12 -7.39 2.48 -10.72
CA ASN A 12 -8.72 3.10 -10.80
C ASN A 12 -9.63 2.70 -9.62
N ASP A 13 -9.62 1.43 -9.22
CA ASP A 13 -10.34 1.00 -8.02
C ASP A 13 -9.83 1.72 -6.77
N TYR A 14 -8.50 1.92 -6.67
CA TYR A 14 -7.89 2.65 -5.57
C TYR A 14 -8.32 4.12 -5.57
N ILE A 15 -8.25 4.80 -6.71
CA ILE A 15 -8.67 6.20 -6.84
C ILE A 15 -10.15 6.36 -6.44
N GLU A 16 -11.02 5.46 -6.90
CA GLU A 16 -12.44 5.49 -6.54
C GLU A 16 -12.65 5.27 -5.05
N SER A 17 -11.87 4.38 -4.42
CA SER A 17 -11.97 4.12 -2.97
C SER A 17 -11.63 5.33 -2.09
N LEU A 18 -10.97 6.36 -2.64
CA LEU A 18 -10.61 7.57 -1.91
C LEU A 18 -11.70 8.63 -1.92
N ARG A 19 -12.65 8.56 -2.86
CA ARG A 19 -13.69 9.58 -3.07
C ARG A 19 -14.71 9.56 -1.95
N GLY A 20 -15.25 10.74 -1.63
CA GLY A 20 -16.38 10.87 -0.70
C GLY A 20 -16.12 10.44 0.75
N ARG A 21 -14.85 10.37 1.17
CA ARG A 21 -14.48 9.98 2.55
C ARG A 21 -14.60 11.10 3.58
N ASP A 22 -14.78 12.35 3.12
CA ASP A 22 -14.95 13.55 3.97
C ASP A 22 -13.86 13.71 5.04
N LEU A 23 -12.59 13.48 4.66
CA LEU A 23 -11.46 13.71 5.55
C LEU A 23 -11.27 15.21 5.79
N LYS A 24 -11.01 15.59 7.04
CA LYS A 24 -10.64 16.97 7.41
C LYS A 24 -9.21 17.28 6.96
N ILE A 25 -9.06 17.74 5.72
CA ILE A 25 -7.78 18.10 5.11
C ILE A 25 -7.74 19.62 4.94
N TYR A 26 -6.77 20.27 5.59
CA TYR A 26 -6.52 21.71 5.44
C TYR A 26 -5.34 21.96 4.50
N LEU A 27 -5.56 22.79 3.47
CA LEU A 27 -4.52 23.23 2.53
C LEU A 27 -4.72 24.72 2.24
N PHE A 28 -3.65 25.51 2.36
CA PHE A 28 -3.69 26.98 2.22
C PHE A 28 -4.75 27.68 3.10
N GLY A 29 -5.00 27.13 4.29
CA GLY A 29 -5.98 27.70 5.24
C GLY A 29 -7.43 27.29 4.99
N GLU A 30 -7.71 26.47 3.98
CA GLU A 30 -9.06 26.05 3.60
C GLU A 30 -9.24 24.52 3.71
N LEU A 31 -10.48 24.08 3.92
CA LEU A 31 -10.83 22.66 3.89
C LEU A 31 -10.95 22.17 2.44
N VAL A 32 -10.21 21.11 2.11
CA VAL A 32 -10.29 20.42 0.82
C VAL A 32 -11.47 19.44 0.83
N LYS A 33 -12.48 19.71 0.02
CA LYS A 33 -13.72 18.89 -0.05
C LYS A 33 -13.50 17.51 -0.69
N GLU A 34 -12.76 17.45 -1.78
CA GLU A 34 -12.47 16.21 -2.52
C GLU A 34 -10.99 16.19 -2.94
N PRO A 35 -10.11 15.54 -2.17
CA PRO A 35 -8.68 15.48 -2.46
C PRO A 35 -8.35 14.81 -3.80
N VAL A 36 -9.19 13.88 -4.27
CA VAL A 36 -8.98 13.16 -5.54
C VAL A 36 -9.02 14.11 -6.74
N ASP A 37 -9.79 15.19 -6.66
CA ASP A 37 -9.93 16.18 -7.74
C ASP A 37 -9.03 17.40 -7.53
N HIS A 38 -8.37 17.53 -6.37
CA HIS A 38 -7.50 18.66 -6.09
C HIS A 38 -6.18 18.57 -6.88
N PRO A 39 -5.84 19.55 -7.74
CA PRO A 39 -4.72 19.44 -8.68
C PRO A 39 -3.35 19.33 -8.01
N MET A 40 -3.18 19.88 -6.81
CA MET A 40 -1.94 19.74 -6.04
C MET A 40 -1.78 18.35 -5.40
N ILE A 41 -2.89 17.66 -5.13
CA ILE A 41 -2.89 16.38 -4.38
C ILE A 41 -2.90 15.20 -5.36
N ARG A 42 -3.65 15.32 -6.46
CA ARG A 42 -3.82 14.28 -7.48
C ARG A 42 -2.52 13.61 -7.95
N PRO A 43 -1.39 14.30 -8.16
CA PRO A 43 -0.14 13.65 -8.56
C PRO A 43 0.34 12.57 -7.57
N SER A 44 0.22 12.82 -6.26
CA SER A 44 0.56 11.81 -5.25
C SER A 44 -0.37 10.60 -5.27
N ILE A 45 -1.67 10.82 -5.51
CA ILE A 45 -2.65 9.74 -5.64
C ILE A 45 -2.32 8.87 -6.86
N ASN A 46 -1.93 9.48 -7.98
CA ASN A 46 -1.53 8.75 -9.18
C ASN A 46 -0.29 7.87 -8.93
N ALA A 47 0.68 8.34 -8.14
CA ALA A 47 1.86 7.56 -7.79
C ALA A 47 1.52 6.31 -6.96
N VAL A 48 0.56 6.42 -6.02
CA VAL A 48 0.05 5.24 -5.29
C VAL A 48 -0.76 4.33 -6.20
N ALA A 49 -1.59 4.87 -7.09
CA ALA A 49 -2.39 4.09 -8.04
C ALA A 49 -1.50 3.18 -8.91
N GLU A 50 -0.36 3.69 -9.36
CA GLU A 50 0.63 2.92 -10.13
C GLU A 50 1.18 1.71 -9.36
N THR A 51 1.16 1.70 -8.02
CA THR A 51 1.54 0.51 -7.23
C THR A 51 0.54 -0.64 -7.36
N TYR A 52 -0.73 -0.33 -7.62
CA TYR A 52 -1.76 -1.33 -7.90
C TYR A 52 -1.66 -1.78 -9.35
N ASP A 53 -1.50 -0.84 -10.29
CA ASP A 53 -1.41 -1.19 -11.70
C ASP A 53 -0.14 -2.00 -12.02
N LEU A 54 1.00 -1.74 -11.36
CA LEU A 54 2.18 -2.58 -11.49
C LEU A 54 1.92 -4.03 -11.04
N ALA A 55 1.13 -4.23 -9.98
CA ALA A 55 0.77 -5.57 -9.51
C ALA A 55 -0.13 -6.33 -10.48
N VAL A 56 -0.89 -5.62 -11.32
CA VAL A 56 -1.67 -6.22 -12.42
C VAL A 56 -0.77 -6.52 -13.63
N ARG A 57 0.16 -5.62 -13.97
CA ARG A 57 1.00 -5.76 -15.19
C ARG A 57 2.21 -6.68 -14.99
N GLU A 58 2.81 -6.69 -13.81
CA GLU A 58 4.03 -7.45 -13.47
C GLU A 58 3.81 -8.22 -12.15
N GLU A 59 2.85 -9.16 -12.13
CA GLU A 59 2.39 -9.87 -10.92
C GLU A 59 3.53 -10.53 -10.14
N ALA A 60 4.46 -11.22 -10.82
CA ALA A 60 5.58 -11.89 -10.15
C ALA A 60 6.51 -10.91 -9.40
N LEU A 61 6.58 -9.65 -9.83
CA LEU A 61 7.40 -8.61 -9.21
C LEU A 61 6.66 -7.91 -8.07
N ALA A 62 5.40 -7.53 -8.29
CA ALA A 62 4.65 -6.63 -7.41
C ALA A 62 3.55 -7.31 -6.56
N SER A 63 3.41 -8.63 -6.68
CA SER A 63 2.57 -9.48 -5.83
C SER A 63 3.39 -10.63 -5.23
N ALA A 64 2.90 -11.21 -4.14
CA ALA A 64 3.48 -12.37 -3.45
C ALA A 64 2.38 -13.29 -2.91
N HIS A 65 2.65 -14.58 -2.78
CA HIS A 65 1.78 -15.49 -2.02
C HIS A 65 2.07 -15.33 -0.54
N SER A 66 1.05 -15.02 0.26
CA SER A 66 1.20 -14.81 1.70
C SER A 66 0.83 -16.08 2.47
N SER A 67 1.75 -16.62 3.27
CA SER A 67 1.48 -17.78 4.11
C SER A 67 0.49 -17.48 5.25
N LEU A 68 0.34 -16.19 5.63
CA LEU A 68 -0.63 -15.76 6.65
C LEU A 68 -2.09 -15.87 6.21
N THR A 69 -2.35 -15.66 4.91
CA THR A 69 -3.73 -15.61 4.37
C THR A 69 -4.03 -16.70 3.36
N GLY A 70 -3.00 -17.36 2.79
CA GLY A 70 -3.14 -18.29 1.67
C GLY A 70 -3.53 -17.61 0.35
N LEU A 71 -3.43 -16.29 0.26
CA LEU A 71 -3.83 -15.50 -0.90
C LEU A 71 -2.61 -14.89 -1.61
N THR A 72 -2.77 -14.60 -2.89
CA THR A 72 -1.90 -13.65 -3.59
C THR A 72 -2.24 -12.24 -3.12
N VAL A 73 -1.25 -11.58 -2.50
CA VAL A 73 -1.37 -10.21 -2.00
C VAL A 73 -0.43 -9.29 -2.76
N ASN A 74 -0.76 -8.00 -2.79
CA ASN A 74 0.20 -6.98 -3.26
C ASN A 74 1.44 -7.01 -2.35
N ARG A 75 2.65 -6.99 -2.94
CA ARG A 75 3.91 -7.16 -2.20
C ARG A 75 4.13 -6.09 -1.12
N PHE A 76 3.51 -4.91 -1.22
CA PHE A 76 3.51 -3.90 -0.16
C PHE A 76 2.79 -4.32 1.13
N LEU A 77 1.98 -5.39 1.09
CA LEU A 77 1.28 -5.95 2.26
C LEU A 77 1.89 -7.28 2.73
N HIS A 78 2.93 -7.76 2.06
CA HIS A 78 3.55 -9.04 2.35
C HIS A 78 4.55 -8.91 3.52
N ILE A 79 4.42 -9.77 4.52
CA ILE A 79 5.46 -10.00 5.52
C ILE A 79 6.52 -10.87 4.85
N ALA A 80 7.77 -10.40 4.78
CA ALA A 80 8.82 -11.10 4.07
C ALA A 80 9.15 -12.44 4.75
N GLU A 81 9.04 -13.53 4.01
CA GLU A 81 9.26 -14.90 4.52
C GLU A 81 10.65 -15.43 4.16
N SER A 82 11.41 -14.68 3.36
CA SER A 82 12.76 -15.03 2.94
C SER A 82 13.61 -13.81 2.56
N ALA A 83 14.93 -13.97 2.53
CA ALA A 83 15.83 -12.94 1.99
C ALA A 83 15.52 -12.61 0.51
N GLN A 84 15.00 -13.58 -0.25
CA GLN A 84 14.59 -13.37 -1.63
C GLN A 84 13.38 -12.41 -1.73
N ASP A 85 12.45 -12.44 -0.77
CA ASP A 85 11.36 -11.46 -0.70
C ASP A 85 11.89 -10.04 -0.47
N LEU A 86 12.88 -9.88 0.41
CA LEU A 86 13.53 -8.59 0.65
C LEU A 86 14.18 -8.05 -0.63
N VAL A 87 14.85 -8.91 -1.41
CA VAL A 87 15.41 -8.54 -2.73
C VAL A 87 14.30 -8.13 -3.70
N LEU A 88 13.16 -8.84 -3.71
CA LEU A 88 12.02 -8.51 -4.58
C LEU A 88 11.37 -7.18 -4.19
N GLN A 89 11.33 -6.83 -2.91
CA GLN A 89 10.90 -5.49 -2.46
C GLN A 89 11.77 -4.41 -3.11
N ASN A 90 13.11 -4.54 -3.06
CA ASN A 90 14.00 -3.54 -3.67
C ASN A 90 13.88 -3.48 -5.20
N LYS A 91 13.72 -4.63 -5.87
CA LYS A 91 13.49 -4.67 -7.33
C LYS A 91 12.18 -3.96 -7.70
N MET A 92 11.10 -4.22 -6.96
CA MET A 92 9.81 -3.55 -7.14
C MET A 92 9.93 -2.04 -6.87
N GLN A 93 10.61 -1.63 -5.79
CA GLN A 93 10.83 -0.22 -5.46
C GLN A 93 11.60 0.51 -6.57
N ARG A 94 12.65 -0.10 -7.13
CA ARG A 94 13.40 0.47 -8.26
C ARG A 94 12.51 0.61 -9.51
N LYS A 95 11.69 -0.40 -9.81
CA LYS A 95 10.75 -0.36 -10.93
C LYS A 95 9.74 0.79 -10.77
N LEU A 96 9.14 0.94 -9.60
CA LEU A 96 8.20 2.04 -9.34
C LEU A 96 8.88 3.41 -9.39
N GLY A 97 10.13 3.49 -8.96
CA GLY A 97 10.96 4.69 -9.16
C GLY A 97 11.14 5.03 -10.64
N GLN A 98 11.39 4.05 -11.50
CA GLN A 98 11.47 4.24 -12.96
C GLN A 98 10.13 4.68 -13.57
N ASN A 99 9.02 4.10 -13.11
CA ASN A 99 7.70 4.37 -13.68
C ASN A 99 7.13 5.73 -13.24
N THR A 100 7.47 6.20 -12.04
CA THR A 100 6.82 7.39 -11.43
C THR A 100 7.74 8.59 -11.29
N GLY A 101 9.06 8.40 -11.18
CA GLY A 101 10.01 9.49 -10.92
C GLY A 101 9.79 10.24 -9.60
N THR A 102 9.04 9.65 -8.65
CA THR A 102 8.68 10.28 -7.38
C THR A 102 8.52 9.25 -6.26
N CYS A 103 8.19 9.70 -5.06
CA CYS A 103 7.75 8.83 -3.97
C CYS A 103 6.35 8.27 -4.27
N PHE A 104 6.18 6.96 -4.14
CA PHE A 104 4.92 6.21 -4.30
C PHE A 104 4.33 5.70 -2.97
N GLN A 105 4.81 6.28 -1.85
CA GLN A 105 4.26 6.29 -0.48
C GLN A 105 4.05 4.96 0.26
N ARG A 106 3.89 3.80 -0.41
CA ARG A 106 3.51 2.54 0.25
C ARG A 106 4.66 1.80 0.94
N CYS A 107 5.91 2.12 0.66
CA CYS A 107 7.07 1.47 1.29
C CYS A 107 7.07 1.61 2.83
N VAL A 108 6.73 2.79 3.35
CA VAL A 108 6.71 3.03 4.81
C VAL A 108 5.73 2.09 5.52
N GLY A 109 4.57 1.83 4.92
CA GLY A 109 3.60 0.87 5.47
C GLY A 109 4.11 -0.57 5.45
N MET A 110 4.76 -0.98 4.34
CA MET A 110 5.35 -2.31 4.21
C MET A 110 6.43 -2.56 5.26
N ASP A 111 7.35 -1.61 5.45
CA ASP A 111 8.46 -1.72 6.39
C ASP A 111 7.96 -1.66 7.85
N ALA A 112 6.93 -0.84 8.12
CA ALA A 112 6.27 -0.79 9.42
C ALA A 112 5.57 -2.12 9.76
N LEU A 113 4.84 -2.74 8.82
CA LEU A 113 4.18 -4.02 9.04
C LEU A 113 5.20 -5.14 9.32
N ASN A 114 6.29 -5.19 8.57
CA ASN A 114 7.35 -6.19 8.77
C ASN A 114 8.04 -6.04 10.13
N SER A 115 8.33 -4.81 10.54
CA SER A 115 8.93 -4.55 11.86
C SER A 115 7.95 -4.78 13.02
N LEU A 116 6.67 -4.42 12.86
CA LEU A 116 5.64 -4.73 13.83
C LEU A 116 5.47 -6.24 14.02
N HIS A 117 5.48 -7.02 12.94
CA HIS A 117 5.30 -8.48 12.99
C HIS A 117 6.27 -9.17 13.97
N SER A 118 7.56 -8.82 13.94
CA SER A 118 8.53 -9.38 14.88
C SER A 118 8.44 -8.73 16.27
N THR A 119 8.28 -7.40 16.31
CA THR A 119 8.33 -6.66 17.58
C THR A 119 7.15 -7.02 18.48
N THR A 120 5.94 -7.14 17.94
CA THR A 120 4.77 -7.50 18.74
C THR A 120 4.90 -8.91 19.31
N PHE A 121 5.47 -9.85 18.53
CA PHE A 121 5.73 -11.20 19.01
C PHE A 121 6.66 -11.21 20.25
N GLU A 122 7.77 -10.47 20.22
CA GLU A 122 8.71 -10.40 21.35
C GLU A 122 8.13 -9.65 22.56
N ILE A 123 7.26 -8.65 22.32
CA ILE A 123 6.51 -8.00 23.39
C ILE A 123 5.60 -9.03 24.08
N ASP A 124 4.85 -9.79 23.30
CA ASP A 124 3.92 -10.79 23.82
C ASP A 124 4.66 -11.91 24.58
N GLU A 125 5.83 -12.35 24.09
CA GLU A 125 6.67 -13.35 24.76
C GLU A 125 7.09 -12.90 26.18
N LYS A 126 7.44 -11.63 26.34
CA LYS A 126 7.87 -11.09 27.64
C LYS A 126 6.70 -10.75 28.55
N HIS A 127 5.62 -10.19 27.99
CA HIS A 127 4.55 -9.56 28.75
C HIS A 127 3.25 -10.39 28.83
N ASN A 128 3.18 -11.54 28.16
CA ASN A 128 2.00 -12.42 28.11
C ASN A 128 0.72 -11.64 27.77
N THR A 129 0.77 -10.85 26.71
CA THR A 129 -0.34 -10.00 26.26
C THR A 129 -1.32 -10.72 25.31
N ASN A 130 -1.07 -12.00 24.99
CA ASN A 130 -1.95 -12.90 24.23
C ASN A 130 -2.34 -14.15 25.03
#